data_AF-A0A0D2GSS5-F1
#
_entry.id   AF-A0A0D2GSS5-F1
#
_cell.length_a   1.000
_cell.length_b   1.000
_cell.length_c   1.000
_cell.angle_alpha   90.00
_cell.angle_beta   90.00
_cell.angle_gamma   90.00
#
_symmetry.space_group_name_H-M   'P 1'
#
loop_
_entity.id
_entity.type
_entity.pdbx_description
1 polymer ?
#
loop_
_entity_poly.entity_id
_entity_poly.type
_entity_poly.pdbx_seq_one_letter_code
_entity_poly.pdbx_strand_id
1 'polypeptide(L)'
;MDAVPRTRCISTDDSMEGATENDQRGSRLFTLPAEIRASIFELALTSYDDPAKPYRADRKYYRPGYHHHQKIDCSLLLTCRRTYREARLLPISVNEHVFWLFNGPWKFIPGNNRNTARWTYWYVNLTEDQKSAVQTVHIFTQQCYLEDLLVTDAWRFSFRTSCLHLTLRHADWWSWESPVGSSDCLGICPWRPHRTSYQEMLFEPLEPSLAYIRDRMGERTWGGAVCKIRGLRKLVMEFEIDEKKKSQLQVVAERAKHWIFPLAGEEFVLEWTGQLEESSWEGVRDLRDDYHFMREQPLQANLPRRKYYVVKMTWRAKTAARGGLFRTTAMSGA
;
A
#
# COMPACT_ATOMS: atom_id res chain seq x y z
N MET A 1 -8.08 -12.21 -1.61
CA MET A 1 -7.03 -12.83 -2.43
C MET A 1 -7.03 -14.31 -2.12
N ASP A 2 -7.75 -15.08 -2.92
CA ASP A 2 -7.64 -16.53 -2.84
C ASP A 2 -6.22 -16.92 -3.22
N ALA A 3 -5.62 -17.77 -2.39
CA ALA A 3 -4.25 -18.22 -2.57
C ALA A 3 -4.08 -18.80 -3.98
N VAL A 4 -3.01 -18.40 -4.67
CA VAL A 4 -2.49 -19.15 -5.82
C VAL A 4 -2.39 -20.61 -5.36
N PRO A 5 -3.01 -21.58 -6.05
CA PRO A 5 -3.02 -22.96 -5.60
C PRO A 5 -1.60 -23.45 -5.40
N ARG A 6 -1.28 -23.90 -4.18
CA ARG A 6 -0.04 -24.62 -3.92
C ARG A 6 -0.10 -25.94 -4.69
N THR A 7 0.72 -26.07 -5.72
CA THR A 7 1.11 -27.39 -6.20
C THR A 7 1.76 -28.12 -5.02
N ARG A 8 1.19 -29.25 -4.60
CA ARG A 8 1.80 -30.13 -3.59
C ARG A 8 3.25 -30.40 -4.03
N CYS A 9 4.19 -30.28 -3.10
CA CYS A 9 5.53 -30.80 -3.27
C CYS A 9 5.40 -32.30 -3.54
N ILE A 10 5.67 -32.70 -4.78
CA ILE A 10 5.84 -34.10 -5.16
C ILE A 10 7.18 -34.52 -4.55
N SER A 11 7.16 -35.64 -3.82
CA SER A 11 8.36 -36.25 -3.25
C SER A 11 9.38 -36.50 -4.36
N THR A 12 10.60 -36.02 -4.15
CA THR A 12 11.76 -36.33 -4.98
C THR A 12 12.16 -37.77 -4.72
N ASP A 13 11.48 -38.70 -5.38
CA ASP A 13 11.97 -40.02 -5.74
C ASP A 13 10.92 -40.67 -6.64
N ASP A 14 10.85 -40.19 -7.88
CA ASP A 14 10.58 -41.06 -9.01
C ASP A 14 11.08 -40.43 -10.30
N SER A 15 11.52 -41.28 -11.20
CA SER A 15 12.31 -41.02 -12.40
C SER A 15 11.55 -40.16 -13.42
N MET A 16 11.62 -38.82 -13.32
CA MET A 16 11.06 -37.91 -14.35
C MET A 16 12.04 -37.79 -15.53
N GLU A 17 11.97 -38.80 -16.39
CA GLU A 17 12.41 -38.71 -17.77
C GLU A 17 11.85 -37.42 -18.40
N GLY A 18 12.74 -36.61 -18.98
CA GLY A 18 12.48 -35.22 -19.37
C GLY A 18 11.36 -35.08 -20.38
N ALA A 19 10.13 -34.90 -19.91
CA ALA A 19 8.99 -34.56 -20.74
C ALA A 19 9.27 -33.23 -21.45
N THR A 20 9.55 -33.32 -22.75
CA THR A 20 9.80 -32.19 -23.63
C THR A 20 8.57 -31.29 -23.62
N GLU A 21 8.75 -30.02 -23.29
CA GLU A 21 7.63 -29.08 -23.24
C GLU A 21 7.03 -28.89 -24.64
N ASN A 22 5.72 -29.04 -24.76
CA ASN A 22 5.02 -28.82 -26.02
C ASN A 22 5.09 -27.33 -26.37
N ASP A 23 5.72 -27.00 -27.50
CA ASP A 23 5.86 -25.65 -28.05
C ASP A 23 4.53 -24.95 -28.35
N GLN A 24 3.38 -25.62 -28.27
CA GLN A 24 2.04 -25.08 -28.55
C GLN A 24 1.90 -24.48 -29.96
N ARG A 25 2.59 -25.04 -30.97
CA ARG A 25 2.58 -24.52 -32.36
C ARG A 25 1.19 -24.49 -33.02
N GLY A 26 0.25 -25.29 -32.53
CA GLY A 26 -1.15 -25.31 -32.98
C GLY A 26 -2.03 -24.21 -32.36
N SER A 27 -1.53 -23.48 -31.37
CA SER A 27 -2.27 -22.39 -30.72
C SER A 27 -2.01 -21.06 -31.40
N ARG A 28 -3.09 -20.37 -31.81
CA ARG A 28 -3.01 -19.02 -32.40
C ARG A 28 -2.38 -18.00 -31.44
N LEU A 29 -2.45 -18.24 -30.14
CA LEU A 29 -1.78 -17.39 -29.15
C LEU A 29 -0.25 -17.45 -29.33
N PHE A 30 0.31 -18.64 -29.55
CA PHE A 30 1.76 -18.85 -29.67
C PHE A 30 2.31 -18.63 -31.10
N THR A 31 1.45 -18.30 -32.06
CA THR A 31 1.86 -17.75 -33.36
C THR A 31 2.06 -16.23 -33.32
N LEU A 32 1.60 -15.54 -32.28
CA LEU A 32 1.80 -14.09 -32.11
C LEU A 32 3.23 -13.76 -31.65
N PRO A 33 3.75 -12.56 -31.97
CA PRO A 33 5.00 -12.06 -31.38
C PRO A 33 4.96 -12.04 -29.85
N ALA A 34 6.12 -12.15 -29.21
CA ALA A 34 6.22 -12.25 -27.75
C ALA A 34 5.66 -11.01 -27.05
N GLU A 35 5.83 -9.84 -27.65
CA GLU A 35 5.35 -8.56 -27.16
C GLU A 35 3.82 -8.53 -27.11
N ILE A 36 3.17 -9.02 -28.18
CA ILE A 36 1.71 -9.09 -28.24
C ILE A 36 1.18 -10.09 -27.22
N ARG A 37 1.84 -11.24 -27.05
CA ARG A 37 1.47 -12.20 -26.00
C ARG A 37 1.62 -11.59 -24.62
N ALA A 38 2.71 -10.86 -24.36
CA ALA A 38 2.93 -10.18 -23.09
C ALA A 38 1.80 -9.18 -22.78
N SER A 39 1.38 -8.36 -23.76
CA SER A 39 0.24 -7.46 -23.59
C SER A 39 -1.08 -8.19 -23.33
N ILE A 40 -1.33 -9.31 -24.03
CA ILE A 40 -2.51 -10.15 -23.78
C ILE A 40 -2.48 -10.71 -22.35
N PHE A 41 -1.33 -11.23 -21.93
CA PHE A 41 -1.16 -11.81 -20.59
C PHE A 41 -1.29 -10.76 -19.50
N GLU A 42 -0.72 -9.58 -19.70
CA GLU A 42 -0.84 -8.45 -18.77
C GLU A 42 -2.30 -8.04 -18.62
N LEU A 43 -3.03 -7.83 -19.72
CA LEU A 43 -4.45 -7.48 -19.66
C LEU A 43 -5.29 -8.58 -19.00
N ALA A 44 -5.05 -9.85 -19.35
CA ALA A 44 -5.80 -10.98 -18.80
C ALA A 44 -5.53 -11.22 -17.30
N LEU A 45 -4.34 -10.87 -16.81
CA LEU A 45 -3.90 -11.09 -15.43
C LEU A 45 -3.90 -9.81 -14.59
N THR A 46 -4.37 -8.69 -15.15
CA THR A 46 -4.67 -7.47 -14.41
C THR A 46 -5.97 -7.65 -13.62
N SER A 47 -5.96 -7.18 -12.39
CA SER A 47 -7.10 -7.21 -11.49
C SER A 47 -8.21 -6.27 -11.96
N TYR A 48 -9.45 -6.65 -11.68
CA TYR A 48 -10.63 -5.87 -12.00
C TYR A 48 -11.69 -6.00 -10.89
N ASP A 49 -12.62 -5.04 -10.87
CA ASP A 49 -13.78 -5.05 -9.97
C ASP A 49 -14.65 -6.29 -10.20
N ASP A 50 -14.93 -7.05 -9.15
CA ASP A 50 -15.89 -8.16 -9.15
C ASP A 50 -17.31 -7.62 -8.89
N PRO A 51 -18.17 -7.50 -9.93
CA PRO A 51 -19.51 -6.92 -9.77
C PRO A 51 -20.44 -7.79 -8.91
N ALA A 52 -20.10 -9.06 -8.70
CA ALA A 52 -20.84 -9.96 -7.83
C ALA A 52 -20.54 -9.71 -6.33
N LYS A 53 -19.51 -8.92 -6.03
CA LYS A 53 -19.08 -8.61 -4.65
C LYS A 53 -18.90 -7.09 -4.47
N PRO A 54 -19.99 -6.30 -4.53
CA PRO A 54 -19.93 -4.88 -4.26
C PRO A 54 -19.69 -4.62 -2.77
N TYR A 55 -18.91 -3.59 -2.50
CA TYR A 55 -18.83 -3.00 -1.18
C TYR A 55 -20.09 -2.22 -0.87
N ARG A 56 -20.46 -2.20 0.40
CA ARG A 56 -21.57 -1.37 0.85
C ARG A 56 -21.14 0.09 0.93
N ALA A 57 -21.97 0.98 0.40
CA ALA A 57 -21.71 2.42 0.34
C ALA A 57 -21.60 3.11 1.71
N ASP A 58 -22.09 2.49 2.78
CA ASP A 58 -22.03 3.00 4.16
C ASP A 58 -20.80 2.52 4.95
N ARG A 59 -19.78 1.96 4.28
CA ARG A 59 -18.57 1.43 4.94
C ARG A 59 -17.38 2.36 4.79
N LYS A 60 -16.53 2.44 5.82
CA LYS A 60 -15.33 3.30 5.80
C LYS A 60 -14.31 2.98 4.69
N TYR A 61 -14.36 1.80 4.10
CA TYR A 61 -13.50 1.43 2.95
C TYR A 61 -14.13 1.74 1.59
N TYR A 62 -15.40 2.17 1.54
CA TYR A 62 -16.07 2.55 0.30
C TYR A 62 -15.61 3.94 -0.13
N ARG A 63 -14.94 4.03 -1.28
CA ARG A 63 -14.43 5.29 -1.86
C ARG A 63 -14.21 5.13 -3.37
N PRO A 64 -14.00 6.23 -4.13
CA PRO A 64 -13.68 6.14 -5.55
C PRO A 64 -12.53 5.17 -5.85
N GLY A 65 -12.72 4.28 -6.82
CA GLY A 65 -11.77 3.23 -7.17
C GLY A 65 -11.83 1.98 -6.27
N TYR A 66 -12.59 2.03 -5.17
CA TYR A 66 -12.77 0.91 -4.24
C TYR A 66 -14.26 0.75 -3.93
N HIS A 67 -15.01 0.33 -4.95
CA HIS A 67 -16.45 0.02 -4.83
C HIS A 67 -16.73 -1.49 -4.83
N HIS A 68 -15.77 -2.31 -5.26
CA HIS A 68 -15.91 -3.76 -5.34
C HIS A 68 -14.65 -4.45 -4.83
N HIS A 69 -14.78 -5.74 -4.54
CA HIS A 69 -13.61 -6.59 -4.38
C HIS A 69 -12.85 -6.71 -5.70
N GLN A 70 -11.52 -6.69 -5.62
CA GLN A 70 -10.66 -6.97 -6.77
C GLN A 70 -10.55 -8.48 -7.00
N LYS A 71 -10.64 -8.89 -8.26
CA LYS A 71 -10.45 -10.26 -8.73
C LYS A 71 -9.34 -10.31 -9.78
N ILE A 72 -8.51 -11.36 -9.72
CA ILE A 72 -7.52 -11.71 -10.74
C ILE A 72 -7.94 -13.07 -11.31
N ASP A 73 -8.06 -13.19 -12.63
CA ASP A 73 -8.40 -14.47 -13.26
C ASP A 73 -7.13 -15.26 -13.62
N CYS A 74 -6.76 -16.20 -12.74
CA CYS A 74 -5.57 -17.04 -12.94
C CYS A 74 -5.84 -18.28 -13.80
N SER A 75 -7.04 -18.47 -14.38
CA SER A 75 -7.36 -19.66 -15.18
C SER A 75 -6.43 -19.83 -16.38
N LEU A 76 -6.01 -18.70 -16.98
CA LEU A 76 -5.04 -18.68 -18.06
C LEU A 76 -3.72 -19.36 -17.71
N LEU A 77 -3.24 -19.20 -16.47
CA LEU A 77 -1.98 -19.80 -16.01
C LEU A 77 -2.06 -21.33 -15.87
N LEU A 78 -3.27 -21.88 -15.81
CA LEU A 78 -3.53 -23.31 -15.71
C LEU A 78 -3.67 -24.00 -17.07
N THR A 79 -3.63 -23.25 -18.18
CA THR A 79 -3.87 -23.79 -19.52
C THR A 79 -2.73 -24.66 -20.04
N CYS A 80 -1.48 -24.20 -19.96
CA CYS A 80 -0.31 -24.98 -20.35
C CYS A 80 0.98 -24.45 -19.70
N ARG A 81 2.03 -25.29 -19.70
CA ARG A 81 3.34 -24.98 -19.11
C ARG A 81 3.99 -23.74 -19.73
N ARG A 82 3.83 -23.53 -21.04
CA ARG A 82 4.41 -22.40 -21.77
C ARG A 82 3.79 -21.07 -21.31
N THR A 83 2.46 -20.99 -21.22
CA THR A 83 1.75 -19.83 -20.66
C THR A 83 2.21 -19.56 -19.23
N TYR A 84 2.28 -20.60 -18.40
CA TYR A 84 2.75 -20.45 -17.02
C TYR A 84 4.17 -19.87 -16.96
N ARG A 85 5.10 -20.35 -17.78
CA ARG A 85 6.49 -19.83 -17.80
C ARG A 85 6.56 -18.36 -18.22
N GLU A 86 5.80 -17.97 -19.25
CA GLU A 86 5.80 -16.59 -19.77
C GLU A 86 5.08 -15.62 -18.80
N ALA A 87 4.07 -16.08 -18.05
CA ALA A 87 3.13 -15.17 -17.37
C ALA A 87 3.00 -15.32 -15.84
N ARG A 88 3.61 -16.34 -15.19
CA ARG A 88 3.39 -16.63 -13.75
C ARG A 88 3.68 -15.48 -12.78
N LEU A 89 4.50 -14.51 -13.18
CA LEU A 89 4.85 -13.36 -12.32
C LEU A 89 3.88 -12.19 -12.51
N LEU A 90 3.12 -12.15 -13.61
CA LEU A 90 2.23 -11.04 -13.93
C LEU A 90 1.16 -10.78 -12.87
N PRO A 91 0.49 -11.80 -12.26
CA PRO A 91 -0.45 -11.54 -11.17
C PRO A 91 0.15 -10.73 -10.01
N ILE A 92 1.47 -10.83 -9.81
CA ILE A 92 2.19 -10.09 -8.79
C ILE A 92 2.75 -8.76 -9.31
N SER A 93 3.28 -8.70 -10.54
CA SER A 93 3.97 -7.50 -11.03
C SER A 93 3.04 -6.40 -11.54
N VAL A 94 1.93 -6.76 -12.19
CA VAL A 94 1.07 -5.76 -12.85
C VAL A 94 0.01 -5.19 -11.90
N ASN A 95 -0.24 -5.87 -10.78
CA ASN A 95 -1.30 -5.54 -9.85
C ASN A 95 -0.81 -4.75 -8.64
N GLU A 96 -1.67 -3.84 -8.17
CA GLU A 96 -1.52 -3.20 -6.86
C GLU A 96 -1.94 -4.18 -5.75
N HIS A 97 -1.07 -4.38 -4.76
CA HIS A 97 -1.37 -5.23 -3.60
C HIS A 97 -1.91 -4.38 -2.46
N VAL A 98 -3.24 -4.42 -2.29
CA VAL A 98 -3.98 -3.56 -1.36
C VAL A 98 -4.17 -4.23 0.00
N PHE A 99 -3.83 -3.50 1.06
CA PHE A 99 -4.03 -3.89 2.46
C PHE A 99 -4.73 -2.79 3.24
N TRP A 100 -5.43 -3.17 4.30
CA TRP A 100 -6.11 -2.23 5.19
C TRP A 100 -5.57 -2.40 6.59
N LEU A 101 -4.73 -1.47 7.01
CA LEU A 101 -4.33 -1.30 8.40
C LEU A 101 -5.48 -0.60 9.14
N PHE A 102 -6.48 -1.42 9.48
CA PHE A 102 -7.76 -1.08 10.10
C PHE A 102 -8.89 -0.61 9.15
N ASN A 103 -10.14 -0.81 9.58
CA ASN A 103 -11.37 -0.42 8.85
C ASN A 103 -11.44 -0.89 7.39
N GLY A 104 -10.97 -2.11 7.11
CA GLY A 104 -11.11 -2.78 5.81
C GLY A 104 -12.36 -3.68 5.71
N PRO A 105 -12.54 -4.39 4.59
CA PRO A 105 -13.66 -5.32 4.34
C PRO A 105 -13.53 -6.63 5.13
N TRP A 106 -13.63 -6.53 6.45
CA TRP A 106 -13.41 -7.58 7.45
C TRP A 106 -14.28 -8.82 7.25
N LYS A 107 -15.55 -8.66 6.85
CA LYS A 107 -16.51 -9.77 6.69
C LYS A 107 -16.15 -10.74 5.57
N PHE A 108 -15.33 -10.29 4.62
CA PHE A 108 -14.93 -11.07 3.46
C PHE A 108 -13.59 -11.78 3.65
N ILE A 109 -12.96 -11.63 4.83
CA ILE A 109 -11.74 -12.36 5.15
C ILE A 109 -12.11 -13.72 5.76
N PRO A 110 -11.70 -14.84 5.13
CA PRO A 110 -11.95 -16.16 5.68
C PRO A 110 -11.10 -16.40 6.93
N GLY A 111 -11.69 -17.08 7.92
CA GLY A 111 -11.03 -17.52 9.16
C GLY A 111 -11.41 -16.73 10.41
N ASN A 112 -10.86 -17.17 11.56
CA ASN A 112 -11.11 -16.56 12.88
C ASN A 112 -10.24 -15.31 13.11
N ASN A 113 -9.04 -15.25 12.53
CA ASN A 113 -8.16 -14.08 12.61
C ASN A 113 -8.41 -13.15 11.41
N ARG A 114 -9.45 -12.33 11.54
CA ARG A 114 -9.95 -11.40 10.51
C ARG A 114 -9.14 -10.10 10.46
N ASN A 115 -7.82 -10.20 10.54
CA ASN A 115 -6.92 -9.07 10.34
C ASN A 115 -6.90 -8.69 8.85
N THR A 116 -7.10 -7.42 8.50
CA THR A 116 -7.06 -6.90 7.13
C THR A 116 -5.65 -6.43 6.70
N ALA A 117 -4.73 -6.32 7.66
CA ALA A 117 -3.33 -5.92 7.52
C ALA A 117 -2.39 -7.13 7.33
N ARG A 118 -2.67 -7.99 6.34
CA ARG A 118 -2.01 -9.31 6.20
C ARG A 118 -0.79 -9.31 5.29
N TRP A 119 -0.15 -8.17 5.05
CA TRP A 119 0.98 -8.09 4.11
C TRP A 119 2.14 -8.99 4.51
N THR A 120 2.45 -9.13 5.81
CA THR A 120 3.53 -10.04 6.26
C THR A 120 3.21 -11.47 5.88
N TYR A 121 2.02 -11.97 6.23
CA TYR A 121 1.60 -13.33 5.87
C TYR A 121 1.55 -13.53 4.34
N TRP A 122 1.02 -12.55 3.60
CA TRP A 122 1.01 -12.59 2.15
C TRP A 122 2.43 -12.70 1.57
N TYR A 123 3.34 -11.83 2.00
CA TYR A 123 4.69 -11.73 1.46
C TYR A 123 5.56 -12.95 1.78
N VAL A 124 5.44 -13.55 2.97
CA VAL A 124 6.20 -14.76 3.32
C VAL A 124 5.76 -16.00 2.52
N ASN A 125 4.54 -16.00 1.99
CA ASN A 125 4.03 -17.09 1.15
C ASN A 125 4.42 -16.95 -0.33
N LEU A 126 5.09 -15.86 -0.72
CA LEU A 126 5.59 -15.68 -2.08
C LEU A 126 6.95 -16.38 -2.26
N THR A 127 7.20 -16.88 -3.47
CA THR A 127 8.55 -17.33 -3.88
C THR A 127 9.48 -16.13 -4.03
N GLU A 128 10.80 -16.35 -4.11
CA GLU A 128 11.76 -15.25 -4.28
C GLU A 128 11.54 -14.48 -5.59
N ASP A 129 11.20 -15.15 -6.69
CA ASP A 129 10.86 -14.47 -7.95
C ASP A 129 9.60 -13.60 -7.80
N GLN A 130 8.58 -14.12 -7.12
CA GLN A 130 7.33 -13.38 -6.89
C GLN A 130 7.56 -12.18 -5.99
N LYS A 131 8.34 -12.34 -4.92
CA LYS A 131 8.77 -11.21 -4.09
C LYS A 131 9.46 -10.15 -4.96
N SER A 132 10.30 -10.55 -5.93
CA SER A 132 11.04 -9.62 -6.82
C SER A 132 10.11 -8.88 -7.77
N ALA A 133 9.01 -9.54 -8.14
CA ALA A 133 8.02 -9.01 -9.03
C ALA A 133 7.12 -7.94 -8.37
N VAL A 134 7.04 -7.86 -7.04
CA VAL A 134 6.15 -6.90 -6.33
C VAL A 134 6.49 -5.45 -6.71
N GLN A 135 5.60 -4.81 -7.48
CA GLN A 135 5.80 -3.41 -7.91
C GLN A 135 5.16 -2.41 -6.96
N THR A 136 3.87 -2.58 -6.65
CA THR A 136 3.11 -1.60 -5.87
C THR A 136 2.42 -2.26 -4.69
N VAL A 137 2.69 -1.74 -3.49
CA VAL A 137 1.92 -2.08 -2.28
C VAL A 137 1.15 -0.84 -1.84
N HIS A 138 -0.15 -1.00 -1.66
CA HIS A 138 -1.04 0.07 -1.19
C HIS A 138 -1.63 -0.28 0.16
N ILE A 139 -1.44 0.60 1.13
CA ILE A 139 -1.96 0.44 2.49
C ILE A 139 -2.88 1.60 2.82
N PHE A 140 -4.15 1.29 3.07
CA PHE A 140 -5.04 2.19 3.80
C PHE A 140 -4.70 2.08 5.28
N THR A 141 -4.37 3.20 5.93
CA THR A 141 -3.85 3.17 7.29
C THR A 141 -4.54 4.16 8.19
N GLN A 142 -4.98 3.71 9.36
CA GLN A 142 -5.23 4.61 10.47
C GLN A 142 -3.91 5.22 10.94
N GLN A 143 -3.91 6.51 11.25
CA GLN A 143 -2.72 7.23 11.68
C GLN A 143 -2.14 6.65 12.97
N CYS A 144 -2.99 6.23 13.92
CA CYS A 144 -2.57 5.63 15.19
C CYS A 144 -1.67 4.40 14.99
N TYR A 145 -2.01 3.55 14.02
CA TYR A 145 -1.25 2.35 13.69
C TYR A 145 -0.03 2.64 12.83
N LEU A 146 -0.10 3.66 11.97
CA LEU A 146 1.06 4.12 11.20
C LEU A 146 2.14 4.66 12.14
N GLU A 147 1.77 5.49 13.11
CA GLU A 147 2.69 6.08 14.09
C GLU A 147 3.20 5.09 15.14
N ASP A 148 2.59 3.91 15.24
CA ASP A 148 2.98 2.84 16.16
C ASP A 148 2.99 1.44 15.50
N LEU A 149 3.76 1.30 14.41
CA LEU A 149 3.89 0.04 13.67
C LEU A 149 4.51 -1.11 14.49
N LEU A 150 5.06 -0.84 15.68
CA LEU A 150 5.66 -1.88 16.53
C LEU A 150 4.63 -2.64 17.37
N VAL A 151 3.48 -2.03 17.65
CA VAL A 151 2.42 -2.61 18.49
C VAL A 151 1.37 -3.34 17.64
N THR A 152 1.43 -3.21 16.32
CA THR A 152 0.53 -3.93 15.42
C THR A 152 1.05 -5.32 15.06
N ASP A 153 0.16 -6.29 14.89
CA ASP A 153 0.45 -7.59 14.23
C ASP A 153 1.06 -7.43 12.83
N ALA A 154 1.01 -6.20 12.29
CA ALA A 154 1.65 -5.73 11.08
C ALA A 154 3.11 -5.33 11.38
N TRP A 155 3.99 -6.33 11.45
CA TRP A 155 5.42 -6.17 11.76
C TRP A 155 6.14 -5.27 10.75
N ARG A 156 6.20 -3.94 10.97
CA ARG A 156 6.84 -2.99 10.04
C ARG A 156 6.37 -3.21 8.57
N PHE A 157 6.99 -2.52 7.62
CA PHE A 157 6.81 -2.85 6.20
C PHE A 157 7.73 -4.03 5.84
N SER A 158 7.27 -5.25 6.13
CA SER A 158 8.04 -6.50 5.97
C SER A 158 8.07 -7.04 4.53
N PHE A 159 8.04 -6.16 3.53
CA PHE A 159 7.98 -6.52 2.12
C PHE A 159 8.97 -5.66 1.31
N ARG A 160 9.27 -6.11 0.09
CA ARG A 160 9.93 -5.27 -0.92
C ARG A 160 8.87 -4.70 -1.86
N THR A 161 9.10 -3.51 -2.38
CA THR A 161 8.26 -2.90 -3.41
C THR A 161 9.00 -1.72 -4.03
N SER A 162 8.73 -1.40 -5.31
CA SER A 162 9.24 -0.19 -5.94
C SER A 162 8.38 1.04 -5.64
N CYS A 163 7.10 0.83 -5.31
CA CYS A 163 6.14 1.87 -4.98
C CYS A 163 5.33 1.52 -3.72
N LEU A 164 5.49 2.33 -2.67
CA LEU A 164 4.57 2.32 -1.53
C LEU A 164 3.50 3.40 -1.75
N HIS A 165 2.24 3.00 -1.65
CA HIS A 165 1.09 3.91 -1.65
C HIS A 165 0.42 3.86 -0.29
N LEU A 166 0.32 4.99 0.41
CA LEU A 166 -0.37 5.11 1.69
C LEU A 166 -1.61 5.99 1.53
N THR A 167 -2.74 5.55 2.07
CA THR A 167 -3.95 6.38 2.14
C THR A 167 -4.39 6.55 3.60
N LEU A 168 -4.53 7.80 4.04
CA LEU A 168 -5.21 8.15 5.29
C LEU A 168 -6.59 8.73 4.93
N ARG A 169 -7.65 7.96 5.20
CA ARG A 169 -9.05 8.39 4.96
C ARG A 169 -9.50 9.43 5.99
N HIS A 170 -10.65 10.06 5.76
CA HIS A 170 -11.15 11.08 6.70
C HIS A 170 -11.26 10.60 8.17
N ALA A 171 -11.62 9.34 8.40
CA ALA A 171 -11.77 8.74 9.74
C ALA A 171 -10.49 8.04 10.24
N ASP A 172 -9.40 8.10 9.47
CA ASP A 172 -8.14 7.47 9.81
C ASP A 172 -7.23 8.38 10.65
N TRP A 173 -7.48 9.70 10.65
CA TRP A 173 -6.68 10.69 11.37
C TRP A 173 -6.91 10.63 12.88
N TRP A 174 -5.90 11.04 13.66
CA TRP A 174 -6.19 11.53 15.00
C TRP A 174 -7.10 12.76 14.92
N SER A 175 -7.97 12.94 15.92
CA SER A 175 -8.77 14.16 16.06
C SER A 175 -9.77 14.39 14.90
N TRP A 176 -10.05 13.34 14.12
CA TRP A 176 -10.98 13.43 12.99
C TRP A 176 -12.41 13.79 13.41
N GLU A 177 -12.82 13.43 14.61
CA GLU A 177 -14.13 13.75 15.21
C GLU A 177 -14.19 15.17 15.79
N SER A 178 -13.04 15.78 16.03
CA SER A 178 -12.96 17.09 16.69
C SER A 178 -13.66 18.17 15.85
N PRO A 179 -14.40 19.12 16.44
CA PRO A 179 -15.06 20.18 15.69
C PRO A 179 -14.07 21.03 14.86
N VAL A 180 -14.52 21.64 13.76
CA VAL A 180 -13.68 22.43 12.84
C VAL A 180 -12.91 23.56 13.55
N GLY A 181 -13.52 24.19 14.56
CA GLY A 181 -12.91 25.27 15.35
C GLY A 181 -12.16 24.80 16.60
N SER A 182 -12.00 23.49 16.80
CA SER A 182 -11.22 22.95 17.91
C SER A 182 -9.72 23.20 17.71
N SER A 183 -8.97 23.35 18.80
CA SER A 183 -7.50 23.35 18.77
C SER A 183 -6.90 21.97 18.51
N ASP A 184 -7.72 20.92 18.61
CA ASP A 184 -7.36 19.53 18.31
C ASP A 184 -7.46 19.28 16.79
N CYS A 185 -6.43 19.75 16.08
CA CYS A 185 -6.29 19.71 14.62
C CYS A 185 -5.43 18.52 14.14
N LEU A 186 -5.45 18.29 12.82
CA LEU A 186 -4.60 17.29 12.17
C LEU A 186 -3.11 17.60 12.37
N GLY A 187 -2.33 16.61 12.78
CA GLY A 187 -0.88 16.69 12.86
C GLY A 187 -0.29 15.34 12.52
N ILE A 188 0.79 15.29 11.74
CA ILE A 188 1.52 14.06 11.40
C ILE A 188 2.97 14.44 11.07
N CYS A 189 3.93 13.63 11.51
CA CYS A 189 5.34 13.87 11.22
C CYS A 189 6.12 12.55 11.05
N PRO A 190 6.86 12.35 9.95
CA PRO A 190 7.51 11.07 9.66
C PRO A 190 8.68 10.70 10.56
N TRP A 191 9.29 11.67 11.24
CA TRP A 191 10.44 11.45 12.11
C TRP A 191 10.13 11.67 13.59
N ARG A 192 8.85 11.81 13.96
CA ARG A 192 8.43 11.77 15.36
C ARG A 192 7.97 10.36 15.74
N PRO A 193 8.34 9.87 16.93
CA PRO A 193 7.76 8.64 17.46
C PRO A 193 6.37 8.92 18.04
N HIS A 194 5.49 7.93 18.01
CA HIS A 194 4.14 7.99 18.59
C HIS A 194 3.24 9.06 17.95
N ARG A 195 2.08 9.30 18.60
CA ARG A 195 1.10 10.29 18.15
C ARG A 195 1.73 11.67 18.00
N THR A 196 1.62 12.25 16.80
CA THR A 196 1.98 13.65 16.56
C THR A 196 0.75 14.54 16.68
N SER A 197 0.73 15.46 17.63
CA SER A 197 -0.29 16.52 17.68
C SER A 197 -0.02 17.62 16.65
N TYR A 198 -1.03 18.43 16.35
CA TYR A 198 -0.90 19.62 15.49
C TYR A 198 0.20 20.57 15.97
N GLN A 199 0.26 20.87 17.27
CA GLN A 199 1.27 21.80 17.82
C GLN A 199 2.67 21.23 17.68
N GLU A 200 2.87 19.95 18.01
CA GLU A 200 4.16 19.29 17.84
C GLU A 200 4.60 19.26 16.38
N MET A 201 3.67 19.01 15.45
CA MET A 201 3.95 19.10 14.01
C MET A 201 4.44 20.50 13.65
N LEU A 202 3.84 21.57 14.18
CA LEU A 202 4.26 22.95 13.91
C LEU A 202 5.61 23.33 14.53
N PHE A 203 5.96 22.76 15.69
CA PHE A 203 7.26 23.00 16.35
C PHE A 203 8.44 22.40 15.60
N GLU A 204 8.22 21.38 14.76
CA GLU A 204 9.28 20.85 13.91
C GLU A 204 9.71 21.91 12.87
N PRO A 205 10.95 21.90 12.37
CA PRO A 205 11.38 22.78 11.28
C PRO A 205 10.47 22.62 10.06
N LEU A 206 10.12 23.73 9.39
CA LEU A 206 9.35 23.68 8.14
C LEU A 206 10.15 23.00 7.02
N GLU A 207 11.42 23.36 6.91
CA GLU A 207 12.39 22.82 5.96
C GLU A 207 13.53 22.13 6.71
N PRO A 208 13.32 20.91 7.24
CA PRO A 208 14.36 20.21 8.00
C PRO A 208 15.52 19.79 7.10
N SER A 209 16.75 19.98 7.59
CA SER A 209 17.94 19.50 6.89
C SER A 209 17.99 17.97 6.86
N LEU A 210 18.70 17.40 5.88
CA LEU A 210 18.88 15.94 5.82
C LEU A 210 19.56 15.38 7.08
N ALA A 211 20.46 16.14 7.70
CA ALA A 211 21.10 15.76 8.96
C ALA A 211 20.08 15.68 10.11
N TYR A 212 19.18 16.67 10.21
CA TYR A 212 18.09 16.69 11.20
C TYR A 212 17.19 15.46 11.05
N ILE A 213 16.82 15.12 9.80
CA ILE A 213 15.98 13.98 9.51
C ILE A 213 16.69 12.66 9.87
N ARG A 214 17.95 12.49 9.48
CA ARG A 214 18.72 11.26 9.75
C ARG A 214 18.89 10.99 11.24
N ASP A 215 19.02 12.03 12.06
CA ASP A 215 19.13 11.91 13.52
C ASP A 215 17.83 11.40 14.16
N ARG A 216 16.67 11.79 13.63
CA ARG A 216 15.35 11.51 14.25
C ARG A 216 14.59 10.35 13.62
N MET A 217 14.80 10.09 12.34
CA MET A 217 14.08 9.08 11.59
C MET A 217 14.64 7.68 11.89
N GLY A 218 14.24 7.12 13.03
CA GLY A 218 14.67 5.82 13.53
C GLY A 218 13.61 4.72 13.42
N GLU A 219 13.87 3.56 14.03
CA GLU A 219 13.02 2.38 13.92
C GLU A 219 11.62 2.50 14.55
N ARG A 220 11.43 3.51 15.39
CA ARG A 220 10.16 3.82 16.08
C ARG A 220 9.33 4.87 15.34
N THR A 221 9.82 5.36 14.22
CA THR A 221 9.15 6.38 13.40
C THR A 221 8.61 5.73 12.13
N TRP A 222 7.44 6.17 11.68
CA TRP A 222 6.85 5.60 10.48
C TRP A 222 7.65 5.94 9.22
N GLY A 223 8.28 7.13 9.18
CA GLY A 223 9.21 7.48 8.11
C GLY A 223 10.43 6.57 8.09
N GLY A 224 10.96 6.20 9.26
CA GLY A 224 12.04 5.22 9.36
C GLY A 224 11.63 3.82 8.90
N ALA A 225 10.37 3.43 9.11
CA ALA A 225 9.84 2.19 8.54
C ALA A 225 9.76 2.24 7.01
N VAL A 226 9.32 3.36 6.42
CA VAL A 226 9.33 3.59 4.97
C VAL A 226 10.75 3.50 4.40
N CYS A 227 11.72 4.14 5.06
CA CYS A 227 13.11 4.16 4.62
C CYS A 227 13.77 2.76 4.58
N LYS A 228 13.22 1.77 5.28
CA LYS A 228 13.72 0.40 5.32
C LYS A 228 13.12 -0.53 4.25
N ILE A 229 12.14 -0.06 3.48
CA ILE A 229 11.55 -0.85 2.40
C ILE A 229 12.58 -1.04 1.30
N ARG A 230 12.92 -2.30 1.04
CA ARG A 230 13.91 -2.65 0.00
C ARG A 230 13.38 -2.36 -1.39
N GLY A 231 14.18 -1.68 -2.20
CA GLY A 231 13.87 -1.38 -3.60
C GLY A 231 12.90 -0.21 -3.80
N LEU A 232 12.53 0.50 -2.73
CA LEU A 232 11.58 1.61 -2.81
C LEU A 232 12.13 2.74 -3.68
N ARG A 233 11.34 3.21 -4.64
CA ARG A 233 11.68 4.33 -5.52
C ARG A 233 10.61 5.41 -5.57
N LYS A 234 9.40 5.09 -5.11
CA LYS A 234 8.25 5.98 -5.12
C LYS A 234 7.45 5.80 -3.82
N LEU A 235 7.16 6.91 -3.16
CA LEU A 235 6.14 6.97 -2.12
C LEU A 235 4.99 7.83 -2.65
N VAL A 236 3.78 7.31 -2.57
CA VAL A 236 2.55 8.06 -2.82
C VAL A 236 1.80 8.16 -1.51
N MET A 237 1.34 9.34 -1.15
CA MET A 237 0.44 9.52 -0.02
C MET A 237 -0.83 10.21 -0.49
N GLU A 238 -1.97 9.62 -0.15
CA GLU A 238 -3.30 10.21 -0.28
C GLU A 238 -3.82 10.58 1.11
N PHE A 239 -4.11 11.85 1.30
CA PHE A 239 -4.70 12.40 2.50
C PHE A 239 -6.14 12.80 2.20
N GLU A 240 -7.09 12.20 2.90
CA GLU A 240 -8.51 12.51 2.75
C GLU A 240 -9.08 13.07 4.05
N ILE A 241 -9.95 14.06 3.96
CA ILE A 241 -10.65 14.66 5.10
C ILE A 241 -12.07 15.09 4.71
N ASP A 242 -12.95 15.34 5.68
CA ASP A 242 -14.19 16.08 5.43
C ASP A 242 -13.87 17.47 4.86
N GLU A 243 -14.52 17.87 3.76
CA GLU A 243 -14.25 19.15 3.08
C GLU A 243 -14.31 20.35 4.03
N LYS A 244 -15.14 20.30 5.08
CA LYS A 244 -15.23 21.36 6.10
C LYS A 244 -13.93 21.58 6.87
N LYS A 245 -13.03 20.60 6.88
CA LYS A 245 -11.70 20.64 7.51
C LYS A 245 -10.56 20.80 6.51
N LYS A 246 -10.86 21.15 5.25
CA LYS A 246 -9.87 21.35 4.18
C LYS A 246 -8.67 22.20 4.62
N SER A 247 -8.90 23.30 5.34
CA SER A 247 -7.84 24.18 5.83
C SER A 247 -6.85 23.48 6.77
N GLN A 248 -7.31 22.53 7.61
CA GLN A 248 -6.43 21.75 8.47
C GLN A 248 -5.53 20.82 7.64
N LEU A 249 -6.11 20.17 6.62
CA LEU A 249 -5.34 19.29 5.73
C LEU A 249 -4.34 20.08 4.87
N GLN A 250 -4.67 21.30 4.46
CA GLN A 250 -3.72 22.17 3.75
C GLN A 250 -2.47 22.45 4.59
N VAL A 251 -2.60 22.66 5.91
CA VAL A 251 -1.43 22.82 6.78
C VAL A 251 -0.57 21.55 6.76
N VAL A 252 -1.17 20.36 6.88
CA VAL A 252 -0.43 19.09 6.78
C VAL A 252 0.27 18.96 5.43
N ALA A 253 -0.42 19.27 4.33
CA ALA A 253 0.14 19.22 2.99
C ALA A 253 1.34 20.17 2.82
N GLU A 254 1.27 21.40 3.34
CA GLU A 254 2.40 22.34 3.35
C GLU A 254 3.61 21.80 4.11
N ARG A 255 3.38 21.12 5.25
CA ARG A 255 4.47 20.44 5.98
C ARG A 255 5.03 19.27 5.18
N ALA A 256 4.18 18.50 4.52
CA ALA A 256 4.55 17.30 3.77
C ALA A 256 5.42 17.59 2.54
N LYS A 257 5.31 18.78 1.93
CA LYS A 257 6.17 19.20 0.81
C LYS A 257 7.67 19.11 1.11
N HIS A 258 8.03 19.24 2.39
CA HIS A 258 9.42 19.27 2.85
C HIS A 258 9.86 17.93 3.50
N TRP A 259 9.02 16.90 3.44
CA TRP A 259 9.42 15.58 3.92
C TRP A 259 10.44 14.95 2.98
N ILE A 260 11.50 14.43 3.58
CA ILE A 260 12.57 13.69 2.89
C ILE A 260 12.73 12.34 3.58
N PHE A 261 12.84 11.27 2.80
CA PHE A 261 12.99 9.90 3.30
C PHE A 261 14.33 9.32 2.83
N PRO A 262 15.40 9.37 3.65
CA PRO A 262 16.69 8.77 3.30
C PRO A 262 16.61 7.25 3.34
N LEU A 263 16.69 6.61 2.17
CA LEU A 263 16.55 5.16 2.05
C LEU A 263 17.75 4.46 2.71
N ALA A 264 17.44 3.51 3.60
CA ALA A 264 18.43 2.87 4.44
C ALA A 264 19.37 1.98 3.61
N GLY A 265 20.68 2.24 3.72
CA GLY A 265 21.70 1.48 2.98
C GLY A 265 21.80 1.84 1.49
N GLU A 266 21.16 2.92 1.05
CA GLU A 266 21.20 3.39 -0.34
C GLU A 266 21.66 4.86 -0.43
N GLU A 267 22.15 5.28 -1.60
CA GLU A 267 22.50 6.68 -1.88
C GLU A 267 21.28 7.52 -2.28
N PHE A 268 20.07 7.01 -2.10
CA PHE A 268 18.83 7.63 -2.54
C PHE A 268 18.06 8.27 -1.37
N VAL A 269 17.43 9.41 -1.66
CA VAL A 269 16.41 10.04 -0.82
C VAL A 269 15.11 10.12 -1.61
N LEU A 270 13.96 9.86 -0.98
CA LEU A 270 12.68 10.22 -1.57
C LEU A 270 12.39 11.68 -1.26
N GLU A 271 12.22 12.48 -2.30
CA GLU A 271 11.86 13.89 -2.21
C GLU A 271 10.54 14.15 -2.93
N TRP A 272 9.78 15.13 -2.44
CA TRP A 272 8.54 15.53 -3.07
C TRP A 272 8.79 15.96 -4.52
N THR A 273 7.91 15.52 -5.41
CA THR A 273 8.04 15.73 -6.87
C THR A 273 7.64 17.14 -7.32
N GLY A 274 7.12 17.97 -6.42
CA GLY A 274 6.50 19.25 -6.76
C GLY A 274 5.04 19.11 -7.24
N GLN A 275 4.54 17.88 -7.38
CA GLN A 275 3.17 17.61 -7.81
C GLN A 275 2.24 17.44 -6.61
N LEU A 276 1.19 18.25 -6.58
CA LEU A 276 0.07 18.20 -5.64
C LEU A 276 -1.21 18.01 -6.46
N GLU A 277 -1.85 16.85 -6.32
CA GLU A 277 -3.12 16.56 -6.98
C GLU A 277 -4.25 16.71 -5.97
N GLU A 278 -5.19 17.61 -6.25
CA GLU A 278 -6.34 17.87 -5.39
C GLU A 278 -7.60 17.34 -6.07
N SER A 279 -8.43 16.65 -5.31
CA SER A 279 -9.71 16.14 -5.79
C SER A 279 -10.75 16.14 -4.67
N SER A 280 -11.99 15.85 -5.02
CA SER A 280 -13.05 15.68 -4.04
C SER A 280 -14.10 14.70 -4.53
N TRP A 281 -14.78 14.06 -3.59
CA TRP A 281 -15.85 13.11 -3.90
C TRP A 281 -16.94 13.16 -2.83
N GLU A 282 -18.12 12.66 -3.17
CA GLU A 282 -19.28 12.69 -2.27
C GLU A 282 -19.70 11.27 -1.87
N GLY A 283 -19.75 11.01 -0.57
CA GLY A 283 -20.12 9.71 -0.01
C GLY A 283 -21.15 9.80 1.11
N VAL A 284 -21.54 8.65 1.65
CA VAL A 284 -22.39 8.58 2.85
C VAL A 284 -21.68 9.26 4.01
N ARG A 285 -22.40 10.13 4.74
CA ARG A 285 -21.83 10.93 5.82
C ARG A 285 -21.41 10.08 7.02
N ASP A 286 -22.30 9.19 7.42
CA ASP A 286 -22.23 8.44 8.67
C ASP A 286 -21.74 7.01 8.37
N LEU A 287 -20.44 6.91 8.07
CA LEU A 287 -19.78 5.66 7.68
C LEU A 287 -19.55 4.74 8.88
N ARG A 288 -19.69 3.44 8.63
CA ARG A 288 -19.64 2.38 9.64
C ARG A 288 -18.44 1.47 9.43
N ASP A 289 -17.98 0.87 10.52
CA ASP A 289 -17.02 -0.22 10.45
C ASP A 289 -17.71 -1.53 10.06
N ASP A 290 -16.94 -2.40 9.43
CA ASP A 290 -17.47 -3.66 8.92
C ASP A 290 -17.68 -4.71 10.02
N TYR A 291 -16.99 -4.60 11.15
CA TYR A 291 -17.02 -5.60 12.23
C TYR A 291 -18.17 -5.40 13.23
N HIS A 292 -18.94 -4.30 13.15
CA HIS A 292 -19.93 -3.94 14.18
C HIS A 292 -21.28 -4.68 14.10
N PHE A 293 -21.60 -5.43 13.03
CA PHE A 293 -22.97 -5.96 12.86
C PHE A 293 -23.05 -7.41 12.37
N MET A 294 -23.63 -8.28 13.19
CA MET A 294 -23.99 -9.67 12.82
C MET A 294 -25.21 -9.75 11.88
N ARG A 295 -26.09 -8.73 11.87
CA ARG A 295 -27.20 -8.60 10.92
C ARG A 295 -27.17 -7.23 10.29
N GLU A 296 -27.02 -7.19 8.98
CA GLU A 296 -27.03 -5.93 8.24
C GLU A 296 -28.45 -5.52 7.88
N GLN A 297 -28.79 -4.27 8.11
CA GLN A 297 -30.01 -3.69 7.55
C GLN A 297 -29.75 -3.23 6.10
N PRO A 298 -30.79 -3.23 5.25
CA PRO A 298 -30.72 -2.59 3.94
C PRO A 298 -30.28 -1.14 4.06
N LEU A 299 -29.50 -0.65 3.10
CA LEU A 299 -29.18 0.78 3.02
C LEU A 299 -30.47 1.56 2.73
N GLN A 300 -30.68 2.65 3.46
CA GLN A 300 -31.75 3.59 3.18
C GLN A 300 -31.38 4.43 1.95
N ALA A 301 -32.37 4.75 1.09
CA ALA A 301 -32.11 5.49 -0.15
C ALA A 301 -31.62 6.93 0.09
N ASN A 302 -32.03 7.55 1.20
CA ASN A 302 -31.80 8.98 1.48
C ASN A 302 -30.78 9.20 2.60
N LEU A 303 -29.71 8.40 2.63
CA LEU A 303 -28.66 8.60 3.63
C LEU A 303 -28.01 9.98 3.44
N PRO A 304 -27.75 10.71 4.55
CA PRO A 304 -27.07 11.99 4.47
C PRO A 304 -25.71 11.80 3.82
N ARG A 305 -25.35 12.73 2.94
CA ARG A 305 -24.07 12.70 2.23
C ARG A 305 -23.13 13.78 2.76
N ARG A 306 -21.84 13.58 2.54
CA ARG A 306 -20.81 14.58 2.79
C ARG A 306 -19.78 14.57 1.68
N LYS A 307 -19.15 15.72 1.49
CA LYS A 307 -18.06 15.89 0.54
C LYS A 307 -16.73 15.66 1.25
N TYR A 308 -15.89 14.87 0.62
CA TYR A 308 -14.54 14.54 1.07
C TYR A 308 -13.54 15.24 0.17
N TYR A 309 -12.54 15.86 0.78
CA TYR A 309 -11.42 16.50 0.12
C TYR A 309 -10.21 15.57 0.16
N VAL A 310 -9.55 15.36 -0.98
CA VAL A 310 -8.40 14.47 -1.11
C VAL A 310 -7.22 15.24 -1.69
N VAL A 311 -6.07 15.10 -1.05
CA VAL A 311 -4.78 15.60 -1.51
C VAL A 311 -3.87 14.41 -1.75
N LYS A 312 -3.33 14.29 -2.95
CA LYS A 312 -2.36 13.26 -3.32
C LYS A 312 -1.01 13.88 -3.60
N MET A 313 0.01 13.32 -2.97
CA MET A 313 1.40 13.76 -3.07
C MET A 313 2.29 12.60 -3.42
N THR A 314 3.31 12.87 -4.23
CA THR A 314 4.29 11.86 -4.66
C THR A 314 5.70 12.30 -4.30
N TRP A 315 6.46 11.39 -3.70
CA TRP A 315 7.89 11.47 -3.50
C TRP A 315 8.60 10.44 -4.39
N ARG A 316 9.72 10.82 -5.00
CA ARG A 316 10.51 9.93 -5.86
C ARG A 316 11.97 9.92 -5.43
N ALA A 317 12.61 8.78 -5.63
CA ALA A 317 14.02 8.61 -5.37
C ALA A 317 14.85 9.54 -6.25
N LYS A 318 15.73 10.29 -5.62
CA LYS A 318 16.83 11.03 -6.24
C LYS A 318 18.12 10.66 -5.54
N THR A 319 19.23 10.70 -6.26
CA THR A 319 20.55 10.52 -5.67
C THR A 319 20.80 11.66 -4.69
N ALA A 320 21.13 11.34 -3.45
CA ALA A 320 21.57 12.33 -2.48
C ALA A 320 22.86 12.97 -3.02
N ALA A 321 22.90 14.30 -3.13
CA ALA A 321 24.12 15.00 -3.50
C ALA A 321 25.25 14.54 -2.56
N ARG A 322 26.41 14.15 -3.12
CA ARG A 322 27.55 13.61 -2.38
C ARG A 322 28.11 14.66 -1.41
N GLY A 323 27.53 14.74 -0.22
CA GLY A 323 28.04 15.46 0.93
C GLY A 323 28.32 14.48 2.07
N GLY A 324 29.50 13.86 2.05
CA GLY A 324 30.07 13.11 3.19
C GLY A 324 29.68 11.63 3.29
N LEU A 325 30.37 10.76 2.54
CA LEU A 325 30.49 9.34 2.92
C LEU A 325 31.30 9.25 4.22
N PHE A 326 30.66 8.89 5.33
CA PHE A 326 31.37 8.24 6.43
C PHE A 326 31.37 6.73 6.18
N ARG A 327 32.56 6.19 5.88
CA ARG A 327 32.83 4.75 5.91
C ARG A 327 32.56 4.26 7.33
N THR A 328 31.64 3.30 7.49
CA THR A 328 31.53 2.51 8.71
C THR A 328 32.79 1.65 8.81
N THR A 329 33.72 2.03 9.68
CA THR A 329 34.81 1.15 10.12
C THR A 329 34.21 0.01 10.93
N ALA A 330 34.29 -1.21 10.40
CA ALA A 330 34.09 -2.41 11.18
C ALA A 330 35.22 -2.51 12.21
N MET A 331 34.90 -2.42 13.49
CA MET A 331 35.81 -2.88 14.56
C MET A 331 35.69 -4.40 14.64
N SER A 332 36.70 -5.10 14.13
CA SER A 332 37.01 -6.47 14.53
C SER A 332 37.78 -6.41 15.87
N GLY A 333 37.15 -6.83 16.96
CA GLY A 333 37.83 -7.14 18.21
C GLY A 333 38.33 -8.58 18.18
N ALA A 334 39.61 -8.75 18.49
CA ALA A 334 40.23 -10.01 18.89
C ALA A 334 40.04 -10.21 20.40
#